data_AF-A0AAP0MLS6-F1
#
_entry.id   AF-A0AAP0MLS6-F1
#
_cell.length_a   1.000
_cell.length_b   1.000
_cell.length_c   1.000
_cell.angle_alpha   90.00
_cell.angle_beta   90.00
_cell.angle_gamma   90.00
#
_symmetry.space_group_name_H-M   'P 1'
#
loop_
_entity.id
_entity.type
_entity.pdbx_description
1 polymer ?
#
loop_
_entity_poly.entity_id
_entity_poly.type
_entity_poly.pdbx_seq_one_letter_code
_entity_poly.pdbx_strand_id
1 'polypeptide(L)'
;MSWRFKAQDIVDTEASHVTGSSCINTEAGKLIRISPESIKDLEQFVKDFLLSLPCTTVICVTLLGGAYTSLLQELLPLPSCVHAWMMLSRFNSINQPIVVLLPVNAVLQEDADYDDDGAITSFRELREIKDCGKNWHCPWGSTIADDVAPAFKLIMEDNYLSSRSSYGDSLGQRSLWWNRRTNLDQRLCEFLRKLEDSWLGPWKYMLLGEWSNCKNLDTVHKKLVRDLKCKCKANINESLLRIVLGGLKGAFKGEECIAQLCFKKGCYVGTVGYSDNSSCGTSSEASNGVERLSELALQLIHEAVDELEEDSGHREPTILVLDCEVQMLPWENIPILRNHEVYRMPSVGSIAATLERIHRHEQLVKGLLATFPLIDPLDAFYLLNPSGDLSETQLLFEDWFRDQNLVGKAGSAPTAEELTLALKSHDLFIYLGHGSGSQYISRHDLLKLEKCAATFLMGCSSGSLSLNGCYIPQGTPLSYLLAGSPVIVANLWDVTDKDIDRFGKTMLDAWLRERSSVPVGCDQCSSVQDEAKNGRGKVNKKRMSRKKLPETSDISLCNNGCDHRPKLGSFMGQAREACKLPFLIGAAPVCYGVPTGIRRKPSL
;
A
#
# COMPACT_ATOMS: atom_id res chain seq x y z
N MET A 1 50.52 -25.96 -4.08
CA MET A 1 50.12 -27.29 -3.57
C MET A 1 48.78 -27.64 -4.17
N SER A 2 48.77 -28.63 -5.05
CA SER A 2 47.58 -29.16 -5.73
C SER A 2 46.92 -30.21 -4.86
N TRP A 3 45.61 -30.08 -4.61
CA TRP A 3 44.79 -31.22 -4.21
C TRP A 3 43.45 -31.18 -4.95
N ARG A 4 43.32 -32.15 -5.86
CA ARG A 4 42.11 -32.57 -6.58
C ARG A 4 41.05 -33.05 -5.59
N PHE A 5 39.79 -32.75 -5.87
CA PHE A 5 38.67 -33.57 -5.41
C PHE A 5 37.91 -34.13 -6.61
N LYS A 6 37.63 -35.43 -6.50
CA LYS A 6 37.07 -36.33 -7.51
C LYS A 6 35.61 -35.99 -7.79
N ALA A 7 35.25 -35.92 -9.06
CA ALA A 7 33.88 -36.09 -9.52
C ALA A 7 33.45 -37.54 -9.28
N GLN A 8 32.26 -37.73 -8.73
CA GLN A 8 31.63 -39.03 -8.61
C GLN A 8 30.22 -38.89 -9.17
N ASP A 9 30.03 -39.50 -10.34
CA ASP A 9 28.74 -39.67 -11.00
C ASP A 9 27.78 -40.40 -10.05
N ILE A 10 26.59 -39.83 -9.84
CA ILE A 10 25.48 -40.52 -9.20
C ILE A 10 24.32 -40.58 -10.19
N VAL A 11 24.06 -41.82 -10.55
CA VAL A 11 23.07 -42.40 -11.45
C VAL A 11 21.64 -42.08 -11.00
N ASP A 12 20.79 -41.75 -11.98
CA ASP A 12 19.33 -41.75 -11.87
C ASP A 12 18.84 -43.03 -11.19
N THR A 13 18.21 -42.92 -10.03
CA THR A 13 17.45 -44.04 -9.46
C THR A 13 16.08 -43.56 -8.99
N GLU A 14 15.08 -44.25 -9.53
CA GLU A 14 13.66 -44.06 -9.34
C GLU A 14 13.21 -44.11 -7.88
N ALA A 15 12.04 -43.50 -7.67
CA ALA A 15 11.30 -43.40 -6.42
C ALA A 15 11.30 -44.67 -5.55
N SER A 16 11.50 -44.47 -4.25
CA SER A 16 10.98 -45.40 -3.25
C SER A 16 10.34 -44.64 -2.09
N HIS A 17 9.07 -44.96 -1.89
CA HIS A 17 8.24 -44.53 -0.77
C HIS A 17 8.86 -44.96 0.57
N VAL A 18 9.02 -44.01 1.49
CA VAL A 18 9.16 -44.32 2.92
C VAL A 18 8.08 -43.55 3.67
N THR A 19 7.15 -44.32 4.23
CA THR A 19 6.09 -43.87 5.14
C THR A 19 6.56 -44.05 6.59
N GLY A 20 6.31 -43.02 7.41
CA GLY A 20 6.41 -43.02 8.87
C GLY A 20 6.02 -41.62 9.35
N SER A 21 4.75 -41.33 9.66
CA SER A 21 4.09 -41.53 10.97
C SER A 21 4.85 -40.80 12.08
N SER A 22 4.32 -39.86 12.86
CA SER A 22 2.95 -39.40 13.13
C SER A 22 3.03 -38.13 14.02
N CYS A 23 1.95 -37.34 14.04
CA CYS A 23 1.58 -36.33 15.04
C CYS A 23 2.04 -34.88 14.78
N ILE A 24 1.19 -34.08 14.10
CA ILE A 24 0.52 -32.87 14.62
C ILE A 24 -0.67 -32.56 13.69
N ASN A 25 -1.88 -32.60 14.27
CA ASN A 25 -3.21 -32.17 13.80
C ASN A 25 -3.45 -31.81 12.31
N THR A 26 -4.25 -32.67 11.69
CA THR A 26 -4.56 -32.81 10.26
C THR A 26 -5.63 -31.84 9.70
N GLU A 27 -5.70 -30.59 10.16
CA GLU A 27 -6.53 -29.55 9.51
C GLU A 27 -5.79 -28.25 9.16
N ALA A 28 -4.66 -27.94 9.83
CA ALA A 28 -3.85 -26.76 9.50
C ALA A 28 -2.94 -26.97 8.27
N GLY A 29 -2.66 -28.22 7.89
CA GLY A 29 -1.70 -28.58 6.85
C GLY A 29 -2.18 -28.44 5.40
N LYS A 30 -3.46 -28.13 5.15
CA LYS A 30 -4.00 -27.94 3.79
C LYS A 30 -3.84 -26.51 3.24
N LEU A 31 -3.43 -25.55 4.06
CA LEU A 31 -3.45 -24.12 3.71
C LEU A 31 -2.18 -23.60 3.01
N ILE A 32 -1.14 -24.42 2.82
CA ILE A 32 0.16 -23.96 2.31
C ILE A 32 0.37 -24.29 0.82
N ARG A 33 -0.46 -25.16 0.22
CA ARG A 33 -0.40 -25.39 -1.23
C ARG A 33 -1.30 -24.38 -1.94
N ILE A 34 -0.71 -23.23 -2.30
CA ILE A 34 -1.38 -22.16 -3.08
C ILE A 34 -1.38 -22.49 -4.59
N SER A 35 -0.93 -23.69 -4.99
CA SER A 35 -0.93 -24.11 -6.39
C SER A 35 -1.66 -25.44 -6.54
N PRO A 36 -2.59 -25.56 -7.50
CA PRO A 36 -3.27 -26.82 -7.77
C PRO A 36 -2.28 -27.87 -8.26
N GLU A 37 -2.59 -29.14 -8.02
CA GLU A 37 -1.74 -30.27 -8.44
C GLU A 37 -1.67 -30.41 -9.97
N SER A 38 -2.57 -29.73 -10.69
CA SER A 38 -2.70 -29.75 -12.14
C SER A 38 -3.02 -28.36 -12.68
N ILE A 39 -2.39 -28.00 -13.81
CA ILE A 39 -2.66 -26.76 -14.54
C ILE A 39 -4.10 -26.73 -15.10
N LYS A 40 -4.73 -27.90 -15.30
CA LYS A 40 -6.11 -27.99 -15.81
C LYS A 40 -7.12 -27.29 -14.90
N ASP A 41 -6.86 -27.27 -13.59
CA ASP A 41 -7.74 -26.67 -12.60
C ASP A 41 -7.26 -25.28 -12.15
N LEU A 42 -6.19 -24.75 -12.76
CA LEU A 42 -5.57 -23.49 -12.36
C LEU A 42 -6.52 -22.30 -12.47
N GLU A 43 -7.29 -22.22 -13.54
CA GLU A 43 -8.23 -21.11 -13.73
C GLU A 43 -9.33 -21.13 -12.66
N GLN A 44 -9.90 -22.31 -12.37
CA GLN A 44 -10.94 -22.43 -11.35
C GLN A 44 -10.37 -22.18 -9.96
N PHE A 45 -9.18 -22.70 -9.67
CA PHE A 45 -8.48 -22.46 -8.41
C PHE A 45 -8.20 -20.97 -8.18
N VAL A 46 -7.72 -20.25 -9.20
CA VAL A 46 -7.48 -18.80 -9.11
C VAL A 46 -8.79 -18.05 -8.91
N LYS A 47 -9.87 -18.43 -9.59
CA LYS A 47 -11.19 -17.82 -9.38
C LYS A 47 -11.68 -18.02 -7.94
N ASP A 48 -11.60 -19.25 -7.44
CA ASP A 48 -12.04 -19.57 -6.06
C ASP A 48 -11.20 -18.83 -5.02
N PHE A 49 -9.88 -18.74 -5.26
CA PHE A 49 -8.97 -17.95 -4.43
C PHE A 49 -9.34 -16.47 -4.43
N LEU A 50 -9.57 -15.85 -5.59
CA LEU A 50 -9.97 -14.45 -5.69
C LEU A 50 -11.34 -14.18 -5.05
N LEU A 51 -12.29 -15.10 -5.19
CA LEU A 51 -13.61 -15.02 -4.53
C LEU A 51 -13.50 -15.13 -3.00
N SER A 52 -12.45 -15.77 -2.48
CA SER A 52 -12.21 -15.88 -1.04
C SER A 52 -11.59 -14.61 -0.40
N LEU A 53 -11.08 -13.69 -1.23
CA LEU A 53 -10.52 -12.42 -0.75
C LEU A 53 -11.63 -11.48 -0.25
N PRO A 54 -11.31 -10.55 0.67
CA PRO A 54 -12.28 -9.52 1.08
C PRO A 54 -12.68 -8.66 -0.12
N CYS A 55 -13.85 -8.01 -0.01
CA CYS A 55 -14.28 -6.99 -0.96
C CYS A 55 -13.45 -5.70 -0.76
N THR A 56 -12.17 -5.73 -1.14
CA THR A 56 -11.27 -4.57 -1.10
C THR A 56 -10.32 -4.63 -2.28
N THR A 57 -9.97 -3.46 -2.78
CA THR A 57 -9.12 -3.33 -3.97
C THR A 57 -7.69 -3.76 -3.64
N VAL A 58 -7.23 -4.83 -4.30
CA VAL A 58 -5.85 -5.29 -4.26
C VAL A 58 -5.16 -4.92 -5.57
N ILE A 59 -3.96 -4.36 -5.46
CA ILE A 59 -3.18 -3.89 -6.61
C ILE A 59 -1.77 -4.44 -6.51
N CYS A 60 -1.39 -5.28 -7.46
CA CYS A 60 -0.01 -5.74 -7.60
C CYS A 60 0.75 -4.81 -8.54
N VAL A 61 1.91 -4.33 -8.11
CA VAL A 61 2.83 -3.52 -8.91
C VAL A 61 4.13 -4.30 -9.06
N THR A 62 4.43 -4.73 -10.27
CA THR A 62 5.62 -5.52 -10.60
C THR A 62 6.43 -4.78 -11.66
N LEU A 63 7.75 -4.69 -11.48
CA LEU A 63 8.65 -4.05 -12.43
C LEU A 63 9.52 -5.12 -13.10
N LEU A 64 9.37 -5.24 -14.41
CA LEU A 64 10.01 -6.23 -15.26
C LEU A 64 11.20 -5.59 -15.97
N GLY A 65 12.41 -5.98 -15.56
CA GLY A 65 13.67 -5.55 -16.18
C GLY A 65 14.41 -6.67 -16.90
N GLY A 66 15.55 -6.32 -17.51
CA GLY A 66 16.51 -7.28 -18.07
C GLY A 66 15.91 -8.19 -19.14
N ALA A 67 16.00 -9.51 -18.94
CA ALA A 67 15.55 -10.52 -19.90
C ALA A 67 14.05 -10.40 -20.23
N TYR A 68 13.23 -9.95 -19.28
CA TYR A 68 11.80 -9.72 -19.54
C TYR A 68 11.57 -8.55 -20.49
N THR A 69 12.36 -7.49 -20.39
CA THR A 69 12.31 -6.36 -21.32
C THR A 69 12.63 -6.81 -22.73
N SER A 70 13.70 -7.61 -22.92
CA SER A 70 14.07 -8.15 -24.23
C SER A 70 12.97 -9.04 -24.82
N LEU A 71 12.40 -9.93 -24.01
CA LEU A 71 11.28 -10.78 -24.45
C LEU A 71 10.06 -9.95 -24.86
N LEU A 72 9.69 -8.93 -24.07
CA LEU A 72 8.54 -8.08 -24.39
C LEU A 72 8.77 -7.23 -25.65
N GLN A 73 10.01 -6.79 -25.90
CA GLN A 73 10.39 -6.10 -27.13
C GLN A 73 10.27 -7.00 -28.37
N GLU A 74 10.56 -8.30 -28.24
CA GLU A 74 10.36 -9.25 -29.35
C GLU A 74 8.87 -9.56 -29.59
N LEU A 75 8.07 -9.61 -28.53
CA LEU A 75 6.66 -9.98 -28.59
C LEU A 75 5.72 -8.82 -28.97
N LEU A 76 6.12 -7.57 -28.73
CA LEU A 76 5.29 -6.39 -28.95
C LEU A 76 5.96 -5.41 -29.93
N PRO A 77 5.25 -4.89 -30.94
CA PRO A 77 5.77 -3.92 -31.90
C PRO A 77 5.85 -2.51 -31.27
N LEU A 78 6.68 -2.34 -30.24
CA LEU A 78 6.81 -1.12 -29.45
C LEU A 78 8.23 -0.51 -29.59
N PRO A 79 8.42 0.80 -29.33
CA PRO A 79 9.71 1.47 -29.55
C PRO A 79 10.87 0.80 -28.80
N SER A 80 12.05 0.77 -29.43
CA SER A 80 13.25 0.06 -28.97
C SER A 80 13.95 0.65 -27.73
N CYS A 81 13.39 1.67 -27.09
CA CYS A 81 14.04 2.45 -26.02
C CYS A 81 13.47 2.21 -24.60
N VAL A 82 12.54 1.27 -24.44
CA VAL A 82 11.96 0.94 -23.11
C VAL A 82 12.96 0.11 -22.30
N HIS A 83 13.35 0.59 -21.12
CA HIS A 83 14.35 -0.06 -20.25
C HIS A 83 13.71 -1.05 -19.26
N ALA A 84 12.49 -0.78 -18.82
CA ALA A 84 11.70 -1.68 -17.99
C ALA A 84 10.21 -1.57 -18.32
N TRP A 85 9.44 -2.59 -17.92
CA TRP A 85 7.99 -2.62 -18.05
C TRP A 85 7.33 -2.77 -16.68
N MET A 86 6.28 -2.01 -16.41
CA MET A 86 5.48 -2.16 -15.20
C MET A 86 4.23 -2.97 -15.51
N MET A 87 4.05 -4.07 -14.80
CA MET A 87 2.81 -4.83 -14.81
C MET A 87 1.96 -4.43 -13.61
N LEU A 88 0.83 -3.80 -13.89
CA LEU A 88 -0.15 -3.37 -12.90
C LEU A 88 -1.36 -4.30 -12.95
N SER A 89 -1.56 -5.07 -11.89
CA SER A 89 -2.69 -5.99 -11.78
C SER A 89 -3.64 -5.51 -10.69
N ARG A 90 -4.92 -5.30 -11.03
CA ARG A 90 -5.96 -4.89 -10.09
C ARG A 90 -7.03 -5.98 -10.03
N PHE A 91 -7.42 -6.36 -8.82
CA PHE A 91 -8.54 -7.26 -8.61
C PHE A 91 -9.20 -7.01 -7.26
N ASN A 92 -10.46 -7.44 -7.17
CA ASN A 92 -11.23 -7.56 -5.93
C ASN A 92 -12.07 -8.84 -6.04
N SER A 93 -12.86 -9.17 -5.02
CA SER A 93 -13.67 -10.40 -4.99
C SER A 93 -14.92 -10.37 -5.87
N ILE A 94 -15.26 -9.22 -6.49
CA ILE A 94 -16.54 -9.01 -7.19
C ILE A 94 -16.32 -8.87 -8.71
N ASN A 95 -15.31 -8.11 -9.10
CA ASN A 95 -15.03 -7.71 -10.48
C ASN A 95 -13.98 -8.62 -11.11
N GLN A 96 -13.97 -8.66 -12.44
CA GLN A 96 -12.91 -9.35 -13.16
C GLN A 96 -11.54 -8.67 -12.93
N PRO A 97 -10.45 -9.43 -12.79
CA PRO A 97 -9.10 -8.88 -12.74
C PRO A 97 -8.79 -8.07 -13.99
N ILE A 98 -8.09 -6.95 -13.80
CA ILE A 98 -7.59 -6.09 -14.88
C ILE A 98 -6.07 -6.09 -14.79
N VAL A 99 -5.41 -6.39 -15.90
CA VAL A 99 -3.94 -6.35 -16.01
C VAL A 99 -3.55 -5.37 -17.09
N VAL A 100 -2.67 -4.45 -16.73
CA VAL A 100 -2.13 -3.41 -17.60
C VAL A 100 -0.61 -3.53 -17.61
N LEU A 101 -0.01 -3.52 -18.79
CA LEU A 101 1.43 -3.47 -19.01
C LEU A 101 1.81 -2.08 -19.51
N LEU A 102 2.68 -1.39 -18.78
CA LEU A 102 3.08 -0.01 -19.04
C LEU A 102 4.59 0.07 -19.32
N PRO A 103 5.03 0.78 -20.37
CA PRO A 103 6.45 1.07 -20.55
C PRO A 103 6.91 2.04 -19.46
N VAL A 104 8.09 1.79 -18.89
CA VAL A 104 8.64 2.63 -17.82
C VAL A 104 9.79 3.45 -18.38
N ASN A 105 9.57 4.77 -18.43
CA ASN A 105 10.58 5.74 -18.83
C ASN A 105 11.47 6.09 -17.64
N ALA A 106 12.76 6.37 -17.91
CA ALA A 106 13.68 6.81 -16.88
C ALA A 106 13.23 8.17 -16.30
N VAL A 107 13.00 8.22 -14.99
CA VAL A 107 12.74 9.46 -14.24
C VAL A 107 14.08 10.03 -13.84
N LEU A 108 14.62 10.86 -14.73
CA LEU A 108 15.86 11.58 -14.50
C LEU A 108 15.60 12.83 -13.65
N GLN A 109 16.58 13.16 -12.83
CA GLN A 109 16.62 14.48 -12.23
C GLN A 109 17.04 15.47 -13.32
N GLU A 110 16.21 16.47 -13.61
CA GLU A 110 16.66 17.60 -14.42
C GLU A 110 17.69 18.35 -13.57
N ASP A 111 18.86 18.64 -14.16
CA ASP A 111 19.72 19.69 -13.66
C ASP A 111 18.87 20.95 -13.68
N ALA A 112 18.38 21.34 -12.50
CA ALA A 112 17.56 22.52 -12.44
C ALA A 112 18.44 23.71 -12.87
N ASP A 113 17.97 24.44 -13.90
CA ASP A 113 18.46 25.76 -14.30
C ASP A 113 18.21 26.78 -13.17
N TYR A 114 18.79 26.54 -12.00
CA TYR A 114 18.90 27.53 -10.95
C TYR A 114 20.22 28.25 -11.16
N ASP A 115 20.13 29.53 -11.52
CA ASP A 115 21.17 30.56 -11.54
C ASP A 115 21.81 30.79 -10.14
N ASP A 116 22.08 29.73 -9.36
CA ASP A 116 22.85 29.78 -8.12
C ASP A 116 24.03 28.81 -8.18
N ASP A 117 24.92 29.12 -9.13
CA ASP A 117 26.21 28.46 -9.37
C ASP A 117 27.10 28.44 -8.11
N GLY A 118 26.80 29.26 -7.09
CA GLY A 118 27.48 29.28 -5.80
C GLY A 118 27.11 28.10 -4.88
N ALA A 119 25.87 27.62 -4.93
CA ALA A 119 25.41 26.56 -4.05
C ALA A 119 25.83 25.18 -4.57
N ILE A 120 25.60 24.90 -5.86
CA ILE A 120 25.91 23.62 -6.52
C ILE A 120 27.41 23.31 -6.52
N THR A 121 28.25 24.32 -6.74
CA THR A 121 29.71 24.17 -6.68
C THR A 121 30.19 23.84 -5.26
N SER A 122 29.58 24.47 -4.24
CA SER A 122 29.85 24.10 -2.83
C SER A 122 29.38 22.68 -2.48
N PHE A 123 28.32 22.17 -3.13
CA PHE A 123 27.78 20.83 -2.89
C PHE A 123 28.62 19.72 -3.55
N ARG A 124 29.25 19.98 -4.70
CA ARG A 124 30.20 19.06 -5.32
C ARG A 124 31.51 19.01 -4.54
N GLU A 125 32.00 20.16 -4.07
CA GLU A 125 33.19 20.24 -3.20
C GLU A 125 32.96 19.61 -1.82
N LEU A 126 31.75 19.67 -1.26
CA LEU A 126 31.37 18.96 -0.03
C LEU A 126 31.28 17.43 -0.19
N ARG A 127 31.13 16.90 -1.40
CA ARG A 127 31.26 15.44 -1.66
C ARG A 127 32.71 14.98 -1.56
N GLU A 128 33.66 15.86 -1.86
CA GLU A 128 35.10 15.56 -1.76
C GLU A 128 35.64 15.81 -0.33
N ILE A 129 34.99 16.68 0.44
CA ILE A 129 35.39 16.98 1.82
C ILE A 129 34.64 16.08 2.81
N LYS A 130 35.33 14.99 3.19
CA LYS A 130 35.03 13.98 4.24
C LYS A 130 34.35 12.71 3.75
N ASP A 131 35.17 11.87 3.13
CA ASP A 131 35.18 10.43 3.37
C ASP A 131 35.35 10.16 4.88
N CYS A 132 34.27 10.32 5.64
CA CYS A 132 34.19 10.02 7.07
C CYS A 132 33.63 8.61 7.28
N GLY A 133 34.10 7.60 6.54
CA GLY A 133 33.93 6.17 6.86
C GLY A 133 32.51 5.67 7.17
N LYS A 134 31.47 6.39 6.75
CA LYS A 134 30.05 6.11 7.05
C LYS A 134 29.23 6.23 5.77
N ASN A 135 29.58 5.40 4.78
CA ASN A 135 28.81 5.29 3.56
C ASN A 135 27.38 4.84 3.89
N TRP A 136 26.39 5.45 3.24
CA TRP A 136 25.02 5.00 3.37
C TRP A 136 24.90 3.59 2.80
N HIS A 137 24.38 2.66 3.59
CA HIS A 137 24.15 1.30 3.14
C HIS A 137 22.71 1.23 2.60
N CYS A 138 22.59 1.26 1.27
CA CYS A 138 21.32 1.17 0.57
C CYS A 138 20.57 -0.12 0.98
N PRO A 139 19.37 -0.05 1.60
CA PRO A 139 18.65 -1.23 2.07
C PRO A 139 18.32 -2.23 0.96
N TRP A 140 18.06 -1.74 -0.25
CA TRP A 140 17.74 -2.58 -1.41
C TRP A 140 18.97 -2.92 -2.28
N GLY A 141 20.18 -2.46 -1.89
CA GLY A 141 21.38 -2.69 -2.67
C GLY A 141 21.33 -2.01 -4.04
N SER A 142 21.13 -2.82 -5.09
CA SER A 142 20.95 -2.38 -6.49
C SER A 142 19.75 -3.10 -7.09
N THR A 143 18.83 -2.35 -7.68
CA THR A 143 17.57 -2.86 -8.28
C THR A 143 17.32 -2.21 -9.64
N ILE A 144 16.40 -2.75 -10.44
CA ILE A 144 16.00 -2.11 -11.71
C ILE A 144 15.43 -0.70 -11.48
N ALA A 145 14.85 -0.42 -10.31
CA ALA A 145 14.41 0.92 -9.94
C ALA A 145 15.55 1.93 -9.89
N ASP A 146 16.80 1.52 -9.64
CA ASP A 146 17.94 2.43 -9.70
C ASP A 146 18.29 2.82 -11.15
N ASP A 147 17.96 1.99 -12.14
CA ASP A 147 18.18 2.28 -13.56
C ASP A 147 17.09 3.21 -14.12
N VAL A 148 15.83 2.99 -13.71
CA VAL A 148 14.68 3.76 -14.21
C VAL A 148 14.27 4.93 -13.33
N ALA A 149 14.75 5.00 -12.09
CA ALA A 149 14.49 6.09 -11.15
C ALA A 149 15.74 6.43 -10.30
N PRO A 150 16.90 6.69 -10.93
CA PRO A 150 18.17 6.90 -10.22
C PRO A 150 18.13 8.06 -9.21
N ALA A 151 17.29 9.07 -9.47
CA ALA A 151 17.11 10.22 -8.59
C ALA A 151 16.70 9.83 -7.17
N PHE A 152 15.88 8.78 -7.01
CA PHE A 152 15.38 8.38 -5.70
C PHE A 152 16.51 7.96 -4.75
N LYS A 153 17.43 7.11 -5.23
CA LYS A 153 18.58 6.64 -4.45
C LYS A 153 19.46 7.79 -3.99
N LEU A 154 19.71 8.76 -4.87
CA LEU A 154 20.50 9.96 -4.55
C LEU A 154 19.83 10.84 -3.48
N ILE A 155 18.51 11.05 -3.57
CA ILE A 155 17.77 11.81 -2.57
C ILE A 155 17.84 11.10 -1.21
N MET A 156 17.70 9.77 -1.17
CA MET A 156 17.76 8.98 0.06
C MET A 156 19.16 8.98 0.68
N GLU A 157 20.22 8.90 -0.13
CA GLU A 157 21.59 9.04 0.33
C GLU A 157 21.84 10.42 0.95
N ASP A 158 21.41 11.49 0.26
CA ASP A 158 21.51 12.85 0.78
C ASP A 158 20.68 13.07 2.07
N ASN A 159 19.52 12.43 2.18
CA ASN A 159 18.71 12.45 3.40
C ASN A 159 19.46 11.78 4.57
N TYR A 160 20.06 10.62 4.33
CA TYR A 160 20.86 9.92 5.34
C TYR A 160 22.04 10.78 5.81
N LEU A 161 22.80 11.34 4.86
CA LEU A 161 23.96 12.18 5.16
C LEU A 161 23.55 13.43 5.94
N SER A 162 22.45 14.09 5.56
CA SER A 162 21.96 15.30 6.24
C SER A 162 21.33 15.06 7.60
N SER A 163 20.87 13.84 7.88
CA SER A 163 20.29 13.46 9.18
C SER A 163 21.37 13.12 10.22
N ARG A 164 22.58 12.75 9.78
CA ARG A 164 23.68 12.32 10.65
C ARG A 164 24.83 13.31 10.77
N SER A 165 24.84 14.36 9.95
CA SER A 165 25.84 15.42 10.06
C SER A 165 25.60 16.23 11.34
N SER A 166 26.61 16.24 12.21
CA SER A 166 26.68 17.16 13.33
C SER A 166 26.97 18.57 12.80
N TYR A 167 25.94 19.30 12.39
CA TYR A 167 26.07 20.74 12.20
C TYR A 167 26.28 21.35 13.60
N GLY A 168 27.28 22.20 13.74
CA GLY A 168 27.45 22.98 14.97
C GLY A 168 26.28 23.93 15.17
N ASP A 169 26.03 24.32 16.42
CA ASP A 169 24.85 25.11 16.84
C ASP A 169 24.82 26.57 16.35
N SER A 170 25.72 26.97 15.45
CA SER A 170 25.70 28.31 14.87
C SER A 170 24.45 28.54 14.02
N LEU A 171 23.89 29.76 14.09
CA LEU A 171 22.70 30.16 13.32
C LEU A 171 22.89 29.94 11.80
N GLY A 172 24.09 30.23 11.28
CA GLY A 172 24.41 30.04 9.86
C GLY A 172 24.38 28.57 9.44
N GLN A 173 24.94 27.66 10.24
CA GLN A 173 24.94 26.22 9.93
C GLN A 173 23.54 25.61 10.04
N ARG A 174 22.72 26.07 11.00
CA ARG A 174 21.31 25.66 11.09
C ARG A 174 20.51 26.12 9.87
N SER A 175 20.75 27.32 9.37
CA SER A 175 20.12 27.82 8.14
C SER A 175 20.49 26.97 6.92
N LEU A 176 21.78 26.65 6.77
CA LEU A 176 22.28 25.78 5.69
C LEU A 176 21.67 24.38 5.75
N TRP A 177 21.55 23.79 6.95
CA TRP A 177 20.91 22.49 7.12
C TRP A 177 19.44 22.51 6.69
N TRP A 178 18.69 23.52 7.12
CA TRP A 178 17.29 23.68 6.71
C TRP A 178 17.16 23.88 5.21
N ASN A 179 17.99 24.73 4.60
CA ASN A 179 17.99 24.94 3.15
C ASN A 179 18.22 23.61 2.41
N ARG A 180 19.26 22.84 2.80
CA ARG A 180 19.56 21.53 2.20
C ARG A 180 18.36 20.58 2.29
N ARG A 181 17.72 20.48 3.45
CA ARG A 181 16.60 19.54 3.65
C ARG A 181 15.31 20.00 2.95
N THR A 182 15.04 21.30 2.91
CA THR A 182 13.93 21.86 2.12
C THR A 182 14.13 21.59 0.63
N ASN A 183 15.36 21.72 0.12
CA ASN A 183 15.67 21.36 -1.26
C ASN A 183 15.45 19.85 -1.52
N LEU A 184 15.88 18.97 -0.61
CA LEU A 184 15.64 17.52 -0.73
C LEU A 184 14.15 17.16 -0.71
N ASP A 185 13.36 17.83 0.14
CA ASP A 185 11.91 17.68 0.20
C ASP A 185 11.25 18.05 -1.14
N GLN A 186 11.65 19.19 -1.71
CA GLN A 186 11.17 19.62 -3.03
C GLN A 186 11.58 18.66 -4.15
N ARG A 187 12.84 18.18 -4.15
CA ARG A 187 13.33 17.18 -5.11
C ARG A 187 12.50 15.89 -5.04
N LEU A 188 12.14 15.44 -3.84
CA LEU A 188 11.30 14.25 -3.67
C LEU A 188 9.86 14.50 -4.14
N CYS A 189 9.30 15.69 -3.87
CA CYS A 189 7.99 16.09 -4.38
C CYS A 189 7.94 16.06 -5.92
N GLU A 190 8.92 16.67 -6.58
CA GLU A 190 9.04 16.69 -8.04
C GLU A 190 9.26 15.30 -8.62
N PHE A 191 10.12 14.50 -7.99
CA PHE A 191 10.34 13.11 -8.36
C PHE A 191 9.02 12.31 -8.35
N LEU A 192 8.19 12.44 -7.31
CA LEU A 192 6.93 11.71 -7.21
C LEU A 192 5.88 12.17 -8.24
N ARG A 193 5.87 13.46 -8.61
CA ARG A 193 5.05 13.97 -9.72
C ARG A 193 5.51 13.37 -11.05
N LYS A 194 6.82 13.41 -11.33
CA LYS A 194 7.39 12.81 -12.55
C LYS A 194 7.16 11.30 -12.61
N LEU A 195 7.25 10.60 -11.49
CA LEU A 195 6.92 9.17 -11.41
C LEU A 195 5.46 8.94 -11.80
N GLU A 196 4.52 9.68 -11.23
CA GLU A 196 3.10 9.56 -11.61
C GLU A 196 2.88 9.85 -13.10
N ASP A 197 3.38 10.97 -13.61
CA ASP A 197 3.12 11.40 -14.98
C ASP A 197 3.81 10.49 -16.02
N SER A 198 5.07 10.11 -15.78
CA SER A 198 5.88 9.35 -16.74
C SER A 198 5.68 7.84 -16.69
N TRP A 199 5.32 7.26 -15.53
CA TRP A 199 5.14 5.80 -15.41
C TRP A 199 3.69 5.38 -15.54
N LEU A 200 2.78 6.16 -14.95
CA LEU A 200 1.36 5.82 -14.90
C LEU A 200 0.58 6.66 -15.92
N GLY A 201 0.87 7.95 -15.96
CA GLY A 201 0.16 8.93 -16.78
C GLY A 201 -1.36 8.77 -16.62
N PRO A 202 -2.09 8.46 -17.70
CA PRO A 202 -3.53 8.25 -17.63
C PRO A 202 -3.93 7.05 -16.74
N TRP A 203 -3.10 6.01 -16.65
CA TRP A 203 -3.39 4.77 -15.92
C TRP A 203 -3.36 4.90 -14.39
N LYS A 204 -2.98 6.06 -13.86
CA LYS A 204 -2.90 6.32 -12.40
C LYS A 204 -4.20 6.05 -11.64
N TYR A 205 -5.36 6.17 -12.29
CA TYR A 205 -6.65 5.86 -11.68
C TYR A 205 -6.81 4.38 -11.30
N MET A 206 -6.03 3.48 -11.93
CA MET A 206 -5.97 2.07 -11.55
C MET A 206 -5.55 1.87 -10.09
N LEU A 207 -4.83 2.82 -9.50
CA LEU A 207 -4.34 2.77 -8.12
C LEU A 207 -5.41 3.08 -7.06
N LEU A 208 -6.53 3.66 -7.47
CA LEU A 208 -7.55 4.15 -6.55
C LEU A 208 -8.52 3.05 -6.11
N GLY A 209 -8.93 3.06 -4.84
CA GLY A 209 -9.99 2.18 -4.33
C GLY A 209 -11.33 2.42 -5.02
N GLU A 210 -12.28 1.48 -4.86
CA GLU A 210 -13.65 1.64 -5.38
C GLU A 210 -14.40 2.72 -4.60
N TRP A 211 -15.48 3.26 -5.18
CA TRP A 211 -16.40 4.12 -4.44
C TRP A 211 -17.49 3.27 -3.80
N SER A 212 -17.63 3.33 -2.48
CA SER A 212 -18.79 2.77 -1.80
C SER A 212 -19.97 3.74 -1.87
N ASN A 213 -21.18 3.21 -1.98
CA ASN A 213 -22.43 3.95 -1.80
C ASN A 213 -22.66 5.12 -2.78
N CYS A 214 -22.05 5.09 -3.97
CA CYS A 214 -22.19 6.13 -4.99
C CYS A 214 -23.28 5.76 -6.01
N LYS A 215 -24.56 5.95 -5.63
CA LYS A 215 -25.73 5.61 -6.49
C LYS A 215 -25.68 6.36 -7.83
N ASN A 216 -25.18 7.60 -7.84
CA ASN A 216 -25.02 8.37 -9.07
C ASN A 216 -24.01 7.69 -10.02
N LEU A 217 -22.81 7.33 -9.53
CA LEU A 217 -21.78 6.66 -10.32
C LEU A 217 -22.30 5.36 -10.94
N ASP A 218 -23.02 4.53 -10.18
CA ASP A 218 -23.58 3.28 -10.70
C ASP A 218 -24.62 3.53 -11.81
N THR A 219 -25.40 4.60 -11.71
CA THR A 219 -26.42 4.96 -12.70
C THR A 219 -25.79 5.50 -13.98
N VAL A 220 -24.87 6.45 -13.84
CA VAL A 220 -24.10 7.05 -14.95
C VAL A 220 -23.29 5.97 -15.68
N HIS A 221 -22.59 5.10 -14.93
CA HIS A 221 -21.81 3.99 -15.49
C HIS A 221 -22.68 3.05 -16.32
N LYS A 222 -23.83 2.60 -15.79
CA LYS A 222 -24.76 1.72 -16.52
C LYS A 222 -25.33 2.37 -17.78
N LYS A 223 -25.64 3.67 -17.73
CA LYS A 223 -26.11 4.44 -18.88
C LYS A 223 -25.01 4.52 -19.94
N LEU A 224 -23.79 4.87 -19.54
CA LEU A 224 -22.66 5.01 -20.45
C LEU A 224 -22.27 3.70 -21.12
N VAL A 225 -22.20 2.59 -20.37
CA VAL A 225 -21.96 1.25 -20.92
C VAL A 225 -22.99 0.90 -21.99
N ARG A 226 -24.27 1.16 -21.72
CA ARG A 226 -25.36 0.92 -22.67
C ARG A 226 -25.19 1.78 -23.93
N ASP A 227 -24.91 3.06 -23.76
CA ASP A 227 -24.80 4.00 -24.86
C ASP A 227 -23.58 3.72 -25.75
N LEU A 228 -22.42 3.41 -25.16
CA LEU A 228 -21.21 3.01 -25.90
C LEU A 228 -21.44 1.72 -26.70
N LYS A 229 -22.18 0.75 -26.13
CA LYS A 229 -22.51 -0.50 -26.79
C LYS A 229 -23.53 -0.31 -27.92
N CYS A 230 -24.60 0.44 -27.68
CA CYS A 230 -25.70 0.61 -28.63
C CYS A 230 -25.43 1.65 -29.72
N LYS A 231 -24.82 2.79 -29.36
CA LYS A 231 -24.59 3.92 -30.28
C LYS A 231 -23.23 3.82 -30.98
N CYS A 232 -22.19 3.43 -30.27
CA CYS A 232 -20.81 3.40 -30.81
C CYS A 232 -20.35 2.00 -31.24
N LYS A 233 -21.10 0.93 -30.92
CA LYS A 233 -20.69 -0.47 -31.11
C LYS A 233 -19.32 -0.79 -30.49
N ALA A 234 -18.93 -0.03 -29.47
CA ALA A 234 -17.64 -0.20 -28.81
C ALA A 234 -17.71 -1.34 -27.79
N ASN A 235 -16.73 -2.24 -27.81
CA ASN A 235 -16.58 -3.30 -26.82
C ASN A 235 -15.57 -2.88 -25.76
N ILE A 236 -16.05 -2.24 -24.69
CA ILE A 236 -15.22 -1.67 -23.62
C ILE A 236 -15.36 -2.53 -22.36
N ASN A 237 -14.26 -2.68 -21.61
CA ASN A 237 -14.30 -3.34 -20.32
C ASN A 237 -15.04 -2.47 -19.30
N GLU A 238 -16.19 -2.96 -18.84
CA GLU A 238 -17.07 -2.23 -17.92
C GLU A 238 -16.38 -1.92 -16.59
N SER A 239 -15.53 -2.82 -16.08
CA SER A 239 -14.80 -2.62 -14.82
C SER A 239 -13.75 -1.51 -14.97
N LEU A 240 -12.99 -1.53 -16.07
CA LEU A 240 -12.00 -0.48 -16.36
C LEU A 240 -12.67 0.89 -16.56
N LEU A 241 -13.79 0.92 -17.29
CA LEU A 241 -14.57 2.15 -17.46
C LEU A 241 -15.07 2.70 -16.12
N ARG A 242 -15.54 1.84 -15.21
CA ARG A 242 -15.96 2.24 -13.86
C ARG A 242 -14.82 2.91 -13.09
N ILE A 243 -13.62 2.36 -13.16
CA ILE A 243 -12.42 2.89 -12.49
C ILE A 243 -12.06 4.27 -13.04
N VAL A 244 -12.03 4.42 -14.37
CA VAL A 244 -11.71 5.69 -15.01
C VAL A 244 -12.76 6.75 -14.66
N LEU A 245 -14.05 6.45 -14.77
CA LEU A 245 -15.13 7.38 -14.36
C LEU A 245 -15.02 7.76 -12.87
N GLY A 246 -14.80 6.76 -12.00
CA GLY A 246 -14.62 6.99 -10.57
C GLY A 246 -13.37 7.80 -10.23
N GLY A 247 -12.32 7.73 -11.06
CA GLY A 247 -11.11 8.53 -10.92
C GLY A 247 -11.26 9.98 -11.38
N LEU A 248 -12.12 10.22 -12.37
CA LEU A 248 -12.34 11.53 -12.99
C LEU A 248 -13.30 12.46 -12.22
N LYS A 249 -13.95 11.95 -11.17
CA LYS A 249 -14.75 12.75 -10.23
C LYS A 249 -13.84 13.81 -9.56
N GLY A 250 -13.76 15.02 -10.14
CA GLY A 250 -13.05 16.16 -9.56
C GLY A 250 -12.05 16.94 -10.44
N ALA A 251 -11.75 16.52 -11.69
CA ALA A 251 -11.13 17.36 -12.73
C ALA A 251 -10.81 16.51 -13.97
N PHE A 252 -11.36 16.88 -15.13
CA PHE A 252 -11.10 16.16 -16.38
C PHE A 252 -9.81 16.67 -17.07
N LYS A 253 -8.76 15.84 -17.07
CA LYS A 253 -7.57 15.97 -17.95
C LYS A 253 -7.22 14.64 -18.64
N GLY A 254 -8.21 13.77 -18.87
CA GLY A 254 -8.01 12.34 -19.12
C GLY A 254 -8.35 11.80 -20.51
N GLU A 255 -8.36 12.62 -21.57
CA GLU A 255 -8.74 12.19 -22.93
C GLU A 255 -7.90 11.00 -23.44
N GLU A 256 -6.61 10.94 -23.07
CA GLU A 256 -5.68 9.89 -23.50
C GLU A 256 -5.98 8.51 -22.88
N CYS A 257 -6.48 8.48 -21.65
CA CYS A 257 -6.83 7.22 -20.95
C CYS A 257 -7.95 6.50 -21.68
N ILE A 258 -8.93 7.31 -22.10
CA ILE A 258 -10.16 6.85 -22.72
C ILE A 258 -9.86 6.27 -24.11
N ALA A 259 -9.00 6.93 -24.89
CA ALA A 259 -8.58 6.44 -26.20
C ALA A 259 -7.91 5.04 -26.17
N GLN A 260 -7.36 4.63 -25.02
CA GLN A 260 -6.68 3.35 -24.82
C GLN A 260 -7.59 2.24 -24.24
N LEU A 261 -8.89 2.52 -24.01
CA LEU A 261 -9.86 1.55 -23.49
C LEU A 261 -10.27 0.45 -24.50
N CYS A 262 -9.88 0.59 -25.77
CA CYS A 262 -10.22 -0.34 -26.85
C CYS A 262 -9.41 -1.65 -26.77
N PHE A 263 -10.12 -2.78 -26.91
CA PHE A 263 -9.66 -4.13 -26.55
C PHE A 263 -8.70 -4.79 -27.56
N LYS A 264 -7.63 -5.44 -27.05
CA LYS A 264 -7.03 -6.64 -27.65
C LYS A 264 -6.70 -7.68 -26.57
N LYS A 265 -7.52 -8.74 -26.46
CA LYS A 265 -7.26 -9.99 -25.71
C LYS A 265 -6.77 -9.84 -24.24
N GLY A 266 -7.50 -9.09 -23.41
CA GLY A 266 -7.44 -9.19 -21.94
C GLY A 266 -6.22 -8.56 -21.23
N CYS A 267 -5.18 -8.16 -21.96
CA CYS A 267 -4.05 -7.37 -21.45
C CYS A 267 -4.04 -6.00 -22.12
N TYR A 268 -4.00 -4.93 -21.34
CA TYR A 268 -3.89 -3.57 -21.86
C TYR A 268 -2.42 -3.19 -21.95
N VAL A 269 -1.94 -2.83 -23.13
CA VAL A 269 -0.63 -2.19 -23.28
C VAL A 269 -0.88 -0.69 -23.25
N GLY A 270 -0.55 -0.06 -22.14
CA GLY A 270 -0.68 1.39 -22.02
C GLY A 270 0.42 2.08 -22.82
N THR A 271 0.07 3.13 -23.54
CA THR A 271 1.05 4.04 -24.13
C THR A 271 1.11 5.28 -23.25
N VAL A 272 2.23 5.50 -22.56
CA VAL A 272 2.51 6.78 -21.91
C VAL A 272 3.19 7.68 -22.94
N GLY A 273 2.67 8.90 -23.13
CA GLY A 273 3.02 9.81 -24.22
C GLY A 273 4.52 9.85 -24.53
N TYR A 274 4.90 9.25 -25.67
CA TYR A 274 6.25 9.27 -26.18
C TYR A 274 6.39 10.48 -27.11
N SER A 275 6.93 11.59 -26.60
CA SER A 275 7.38 12.69 -27.44
C SER A 275 8.87 12.53 -27.72
N ASP A 276 9.21 11.85 -28.83
CA ASP A 276 10.60 11.81 -29.28
C ASP A 276 10.97 13.16 -29.88
N ASN A 277 11.81 13.93 -29.17
CA ASN A 277 12.49 15.09 -29.75
C ASN A 277 13.89 14.72 -30.29
N SER A 278 14.23 13.43 -30.39
CA SER A 278 15.49 13.01 -31.00
C SER A 278 15.28 12.48 -32.41
N SER A 279 15.84 13.20 -33.38
CA SER A 279 15.85 12.86 -34.78
C SER A 279 16.54 11.50 -35.02
N CYS A 280 15.79 10.42 -35.18
CA CYS A 280 16.26 9.24 -35.89
C CYS A 280 15.35 8.99 -37.08
N GLY A 281 15.80 9.42 -38.25
CA GLY A 281 15.09 9.21 -39.50
C GLY A 281 15.09 7.73 -39.88
N THR A 282 13.90 7.15 -39.98
CA THR A 282 13.53 6.20 -41.03
C THR A 282 12.02 6.27 -41.24
N SER A 283 11.62 6.13 -42.49
CA SER A 283 10.31 6.36 -43.08
C SER A 283 9.13 5.62 -42.43
N SER A 284 8.01 6.34 -42.29
CA SER A 284 6.63 6.01 -42.69
C SER A 284 6.16 4.54 -42.67
N GLU A 285 4.96 4.34 -42.11
CA GLU A 285 4.08 3.14 -42.18
C GLU A 285 4.18 2.11 -41.04
N ALA A 286 3.95 2.54 -39.79
CA ALA A 286 3.56 1.62 -38.72
C ALA A 286 2.63 2.24 -37.65
N SER A 287 1.71 3.14 -38.03
CA SER A 287 0.59 3.48 -37.14
C SER A 287 -0.55 2.47 -37.30
N ASN A 288 -0.27 1.18 -37.11
CA ASN A 288 -1.26 0.11 -37.26
C ASN A 288 -1.67 -0.43 -35.89
N GLY A 289 -2.82 0.02 -35.36
CA GLY A 289 -3.65 -0.88 -34.55
C GLY A 289 -4.39 -0.34 -33.34
N VAL A 290 -4.37 0.97 -33.04
CA VAL A 290 -5.30 1.54 -32.04
C VAL A 290 -6.52 2.04 -32.80
N GLU A 291 -7.63 1.29 -32.73
CA GLU A 291 -8.95 1.81 -33.12
C GLU A 291 -9.23 3.03 -32.23
N ARG A 292 -9.03 4.23 -32.77
CA ARG A 292 -9.45 5.46 -32.11
C ARG A 292 -10.94 5.34 -31.82
N LEU A 293 -11.33 5.58 -30.57
CA LEU A 293 -12.73 5.73 -30.21
C LEU A 293 -13.38 6.77 -31.13
N SER A 294 -14.61 6.49 -31.57
CA SER A 294 -15.40 7.46 -32.34
C SER A 294 -15.56 8.76 -31.53
N GLU A 295 -15.61 9.92 -32.19
CA GLU A 295 -15.87 11.21 -31.55
C GLU A 295 -17.14 11.18 -30.66
N LEU A 296 -18.17 10.45 -31.11
CA LEU A 296 -19.38 10.21 -30.33
C LEU A 296 -19.13 9.49 -29.00
N ALA A 297 -18.20 8.52 -28.97
CA ALA A 297 -17.86 7.80 -27.75
C ALA A 297 -17.14 8.71 -26.75
N LEU A 298 -16.26 9.60 -27.23
CA LEU A 298 -15.63 10.62 -26.39
C LEU A 298 -16.69 11.56 -25.81
N GLN A 299 -17.58 12.09 -26.66
CA GLN A 299 -18.68 12.97 -26.23
C GLN A 299 -19.54 12.34 -25.14
N LEU A 300 -19.95 11.07 -25.31
CA LEU A 300 -20.74 10.36 -24.30
C LEU A 300 -20.01 10.21 -22.96
N ILE A 301 -18.68 10.04 -23.00
CA ILE A 301 -17.87 9.95 -21.77
C ILE A 301 -17.73 11.31 -21.09
N HIS A 302 -17.56 12.39 -21.85
CA HIS A 302 -17.59 13.74 -21.32
C HIS A 302 -18.92 14.05 -20.64
N GLU A 303 -20.04 13.78 -21.32
CA GLU A 303 -21.39 13.94 -20.75
C GLU A 303 -21.56 13.14 -19.46
N ALA A 304 -21.07 11.90 -19.43
CA ALA A 304 -21.13 11.07 -18.23
C ALA A 304 -20.29 11.64 -17.07
N VAL A 305 -19.11 12.20 -17.35
CA VAL A 305 -18.28 12.83 -16.31
C VAL A 305 -18.93 14.10 -15.76
N ASP A 306 -19.53 14.92 -16.63
CA ASP A 306 -20.25 16.13 -16.22
C ASP A 306 -21.51 15.82 -15.39
N GLU A 307 -22.14 14.66 -15.62
CA GLU A 307 -23.27 14.15 -14.81
C GLU A 307 -22.86 13.66 -13.40
N LEU A 308 -21.56 13.45 -13.15
CA LEU A 308 -21.07 13.03 -11.83
C LEU A 308 -20.97 14.23 -10.87
N GLU A 309 -22.06 14.50 -10.15
CA GLU A 309 -22.04 15.44 -9.02
C GLU A 309 -21.11 14.97 -7.88
N GLU A 310 -20.69 15.89 -7.01
CA GLU A 310 -19.96 15.60 -5.76
C GLU A 310 -20.85 14.84 -4.76
N ASP A 311 -21.05 13.56 -5.03
CA ASP A 311 -21.79 12.67 -4.14
C ASP A 311 -20.98 12.40 -2.86
N SER A 312 -21.65 12.31 -1.70
CA SER A 312 -21.05 12.08 -0.36
C SER A 312 -20.41 10.69 -0.13
N GLY A 313 -20.16 9.95 -1.21
CA GLY A 313 -19.49 8.65 -1.16
C GLY A 313 -18.08 8.77 -0.56
N HIS A 314 -17.58 7.65 -0.02
CA HIS A 314 -16.19 7.54 0.39
C HIS A 314 -15.49 6.54 -0.51
N ARG A 315 -14.19 6.77 -0.73
CA ARG A 315 -13.36 5.83 -1.46
C ARG A 315 -12.87 4.75 -0.50
N GLU A 316 -12.99 3.49 -0.92
CA GLU A 316 -12.51 2.32 -0.20
C GLU A 316 -10.98 2.31 -0.11
N PRO A 317 -10.41 1.63 0.91
CA PRO A 317 -8.97 1.47 1.00
C PRO A 317 -8.41 0.62 -0.15
N THR A 318 -7.14 0.84 -0.46
CA THR A 318 -6.37 0.02 -1.40
C THR A 318 -5.29 -0.76 -0.66
N ILE A 319 -5.07 -2.02 -1.03
CA ILE A 319 -3.91 -2.81 -0.59
C ILE A 319 -2.94 -2.99 -1.77
N LEU A 320 -1.75 -2.41 -1.66
CA LEU A 320 -0.65 -2.58 -2.59
C LEU A 320 0.14 -3.86 -2.26
N VAL A 321 0.38 -4.67 -3.27
CA VAL A 321 1.34 -5.78 -3.26
C VAL A 321 2.49 -5.39 -4.16
N LEU A 322 3.58 -4.95 -3.55
CA LEU A 322 4.73 -4.38 -4.25
C LEU A 322 5.80 -5.45 -4.43
N ASP A 323 6.33 -5.53 -5.65
CA ASP A 323 7.49 -6.36 -5.93
C ASP A 323 8.76 -5.81 -5.24
N CYS A 324 9.74 -6.69 -5.03
CA CYS A 324 10.99 -6.38 -4.35
C CYS A 324 11.76 -5.24 -5.04
N GLU A 325 11.60 -5.11 -6.36
CA GLU A 325 12.23 -4.08 -7.19
C GLU A 325 11.65 -2.68 -6.97
N VAL A 326 10.46 -2.53 -6.38
CA VAL A 326 9.77 -1.22 -6.26
C VAL A 326 9.22 -0.92 -4.87
N GLN A 327 9.34 -1.85 -3.92
CA GLN A 327 8.83 -1.70 -2.56
C GLN A 327 9.46 -0.53 -1.76
N MET A 328 10.64 -0.04 -2.14
CA MET A 328 11.31 1.08 -1.48
C MET A 328 10.69 2.44 -1.81
N LEU A 329 9.99 2.53 -2.95
CA LEU A 329 9.36 3.78 -3.40
C LEU A 329 8.14 4.10 -2.53
N PRO A 330 7.90 5.38 -2.19
CA PRO A 330 6.75 5.79 -1.38
C PRO A 330 5.50 5.95 -2.26
N TRP A 331 4.99 4.84 -2.81
CA TRP A 331 3.82 4.81 -3.69
C TRP A 331 2.61 5.56 -3.13
N GLU A 332 2.41 5.53 -1.82
CA GLU A 332 1.32 6.23 -1.13
C GLU A 332 1.44 7.75 -1.18
N ASN A 333 2.55 8.30 -1.68
CA ASN A 333 2.82 9.73 -1.73
C ASN A 333 2.86 10.29 -3.16
N ILE A 334 2.65 9.46 -4.18
CA ILE A 334 2.35 9.99 -5.51
C ILE A 334 1.05 10.82 -5.44
N PRO A 335 0.90 11.88 -6.25
CA PRO A 335 -0.22 12.82 -6.14
C PRO A 335 -1.61 12.16 -6.04
N ILE A 336 -1.89 11.13 -6.84
CA ILE A 336 -3.19 10.46 -6.90
C ILE A 336 -3.50 9.65 -5.63
N LEU A 337 -2.49 9.16 -4.90
CA LEU A 337 -2.67 8.34 -3.69
C LEU A 337 -2.43 9.10 -2.37
N ARG A 338 -1.81 10.28 -2.42
CA ARG A 338 -1.32 11.01 -1.23
C ARG A 338 -2.35 11.18 -0.11
N ASN A 339 -3.61 11.41 -0.47
CA ASN A 339 -4.72 11.64 0.44
C ASN A 339 -5.69 10.45 0.54
N HIS A 340 -5.31 9.29 0.01
CA HIS A 340 -6.12 8.08 0.03
C HIS A 340 -5.60 7.09 1.08
N GLU A 341 -6.49 6.20 1.51
CA GLU A 341 -6.16 5.15 2.45
C GLU A 341 -5.49 3.97 1.72
N VAL A 342 -4.22 3.73 2.03
CA VAL A 342 -3.39 2.72 1.33
C VAL A 342 -2.59 1.89 2.32
N TYR A 343 -2.58 0.57 2.11
CA TYR A 343 -1.79 -0.40 2.88
C TYR A 343 -0.86 -1.19 1.95
N ARG A 344 0.20 -1.77 2.52
CA ARG A 344 1.14 -2.67 1.85
C ARG A 344 1.03 -4.08 2.38
N MET A 345 1.04 -5.05 1.48
CA MET A 345 1.11 -6.47 1.82
C MET A 345 2.17 -7.19 0.98
N PRO A 346 2.88 -8.18 1.54
CA PRO A 346 3.97 -8.85 0.82
C PRO A 346 3.45 -9.80 -0.28
N SER A 347 2.22 -10.28 -0.15
CA SER A 347 1.56 -11.08 -1.19
C SER A 347 0.05 -11.09 -1.00
N VAL A 348 -0.68 -11.46 -2.05
CA VAL A 348 -2.13 -11.69 -1.98
C VAL A 348 -2.47 -12.82 -1.02
N GLY A 349 -1.66 -13.89 -1.00
CA GLY A 349 -1.81 -14.99 -0.06
C GLY A 349 -1.65 -14.54 1.41
N SER A 350 -0.78 -13.55 1.66
CA SER A 350 -0.64 -12.96 3.00
C SER A 350 -1.87 -12.16 3.43
N ILE A 351 -2.61 -11.55 2.49
CA ILE A 351 -3.90 -10.90 2.78
C ILE A 351 -4.88 -11.93 3.29
N ALA A 352 -5.08 -13.01 2.53
CA ALA A 352 -5.96 -14.11 2.91
C ALA A 352 -5.57 -14.71 4.27
N ALA A 353 -4.29 -15.05 4.46
CA ALA A 353 -3.80 -15.65 5.70
C ALA A 353 -3.99 -14.74 6.93
N THR A 354 -3.74 -13.43 6.78
CA THR A 354 -3.95 -12.45 7.87
C THR A 354 -5.42 -12.37 8.23
N LEU A 355 -6.31 -12.26 7.26
CA LEU A 355 -7.75 -12.16 7.49
C LEU A 355 -8.32 -13.44 8.07
N GLU A 356 -7.97 -14.61 7.55
CA GLU A 356 -8.40 -15.89 8.12
C GLU A 356 -7.99 -16.03 9.58
N ARG A 357 -6.76 -15.66 9.92
CA ARG A 357 -6.27 -15.70 11.31
C ARG A 357 -7.09 -14.78 12.21
N ILE A 358 -7.40 -13.58 11.75
CA ILE A 358 -8.23 -12.62 12.47
C ILE A 358 -9.65 -13.18 12.66
N HIS A 359 -10.27 -13.70 11.59
CA HIS A 359 -11.61 -14.30 11.65
C HIS A 359 -11.67 -15.47 12.64
N ARG A 360 -10.66 -16.36 12.66
CA ARG A 360 -10.59 -17.45 13.64
C ARG A 360 -10.58 -16.93 15.08
N HIS A 361 -9.82 -15.86 15.36
CA HIS A 361 -9.78 -15.27 16.70
C HIS A 361 -11.06 -14.50 17.06
N GLU A 362 -11.67 -13.79 16.13
CA GLU A 362 -12.89 -13.00 16.39
C GLU A 362 -14.16 -13.86 16.48
N GLN A 363 -14.25 -14.96 15.73
CA GLN A 363 -15.34 -15.95 15.85
C GLN A 363 -15.33 -16.66 17.20
N LEU A 364 -14.15 -16.96 17.76
CA LEU A 364 -14.02 -17.54 19.09
C LEU A 364 -14.47 -16.59 20.21
N VAL A 365 -14.42 -15.27 19.97
CA VAL A 365 -14.60 -14.26 21.02
C VAL A 365 -15.97 -13.56 20.94
N LYS A 366 -16.54 -13.30 19.74
CA LYS A 366 -17.74 -12.43 19.62
C LYS A 366 -18.75 -12.71 18.50
N GLY A 367 -18.63 -13.77 17.69
CA GLY A 367 -19.64 -14.06 16.65
C GLY A 367 -19.90 -12.91 15.65
N LEU A 368 -18.95 -11.97 15.54
CA LEU A 368 -19.03 -10.78 14.70
C LEU A 368 -18.47 -11.12 13.30
N LEU A 369 -19.18 -10.76 12.24
CA LEU A 369 -18.74 -10.86 10.85
C LEU A 369 -18.22 -9.48 10.38
N ALA A 370 -17.20 -8.92 11.04
CA ALA A 370 -16.53 -7.73 10.52
C ALA A 370 -15.59 -8.14 9.38
N THR A 371 -15.64 -7.44 8.23
CA THR A 371 -14.77 -7.74 7.09
C THR A 371 -13.29 -7.51 7.42
N PHE A 372 -13.05 -6.57 8.33
CA PHE A 372 -11.73 -6.10 8.75
C PHE A 372 -11.58 -6.09 10.28
N PRO A 373 -10.34 -6.25 10.80
CA PRO A 373 -10.06 -6.17 12.23
C PRO A 373 -10.46 -4.82 12.81
N LEU A 374 -10.90 -4.82 14.07
CA LEU A 374 -11.25 -3.62 14.83
C LEU A 374 -10.40 -3.49 16.09
N ILE A 375 -9.73 -2.33 16.25
CA ILE A 375 -8.94 -2.02 17.44
C ILE A 375 -9.55 -0.88 18.25
N ASP A 376 -9.32 -0.89 19.57
CA ASP A 376 -9.49 0.29 20.40
C ASP A 376 -8.13 1.01 20.60
N PRO A 377 -7.95 2.24 20.08
CA PRO A 377 -6.70 3.00 20.26
C PRO A 377 -6.34 3.35 21.71
N LEU A 378 -7.29 3.29 22.66
CA LEU A 378 -7.03 3.47 24.09
C LEU A 378 -6.73 2.15 24.81
N ASP A 379 -6.94 1.00 24.18
CA ASP A 379 -6.38 -0.26 24.66
C ASP A 379 -4.98 -0.43 24.06
N ALA A 380 -4.05 0.39 24.57
CA ALA A 380 -2.72 0.52 24.04
C ALA A 380 -1.64 0.41 25.11
N PHE A 381 -0.48 -0.13 24.70
CA PHE A 381 0.77 -0.05 25.47
C PHE A 381 1.77 0.85 24.75
N TYR A 382 2.34 1.84 25.43
CA TYR A 382 3.37 2.71 24.86
C TYR A 382 4.79 2.37 25.36
N LEU A 383 5.77 2.46 24.47
CA LEU A 383 7.20 2.47 24.77
C LEU A 383 7.82 3.76 24.21
N LEU A 384 8.16 4.68 25.11
CA LEU A 384 8.60 6.04 24.80
C LEU A 384 10.05 6.25 25.25
N ASN A 385 10.91 6.70 24.34
CA ASN A 385 12.32 7.00 24.64
C ASN A 385 13.04 5.90 25.46
N PRO A 386 13.03 4.63 25.03
CA PRO A 386 13.62 3.54 25.83
C PRO A 386 15.15 3.64 25.99
N SER A 387 15.83 4.37 25.11
CA SER A 387 17.27 4.66 25.17
C SER A 387 17.63 5.86 26.04
N GLY A 388 16.65 6.70 26.40
CA GLY A 388 16.85 7.87 27.26
C GLY A 388 17.40 9.12 26.56
N ASP A 389 17.69 9.08 25.26
CA ASP A 389 18.33 10.17 24.50
C ASP A 389 17.35 11.04 23.69
N LEU A 390 16.06 10.68 23.62
CA LEU A 390 15.00 11.44 22.95
C LEU A 390 14.18 12.27 23.95
N SER A 391 14.84 13.19 24.67
CA SER A 391 14.22 13.97 25.75
C SER A 391 13.05 14.85 25.28
N GLU A 392 13.19 15.51 24.12
CA GLU A 392 12.14 16.37 23.55
C GLU A 392 10.89 15.57 23.17
N THR A 393 11.08 14.40 22.53
CA THR A 393 10.00 13.48 22.19
C THR A 393 9.32 12.96 23.45
N GLN A 394 10.10 12.61 24.48
CA GLN A 394 9.55 12.19 25.77
C GLN A 394 8.67 13.29 26.39
N LEU A 395 9.18 14.53 26.46
CA LEU A 395 8.43 15.67 27.00
C LEU A 395 7.11 15.92 26.24
N LEU A 396 7.12 15.72 24.92
CA LEU A 396 5.93 15.95 24.09
C LEU A 396 4.82 14.91 24.33
N PHE A 397 5.18 13.64 24.52
CA PHE A 397 4.22 12.54 24.52
C PHE A 397 3.92 11.97 25.91
N GLU A 398 4.83 12.08 26.87
CA GLU A 398 4.65 11.45 28.19
C GLU A 398 3.41 11.98 28.91
N ASP A 399 3.23 13.31 28.95
CA ASP A 399 2.05 13.93 29.55
C ASP A 399 0.78 13.60 28.77
N TRP A 400 0.86 13.58 27.44
CA TRP A 400 -0.28 13.19 26.60
C TRP A 400 -0.72 11.76 26.88
N PHE A 401 0.21 10.79 26.99
CA PHE A 401 -0.13 9.40 27.34
C PHE A 401 -0.72 9.29 28.75
N ARG A 402 -0.19 10.07 29.70
CA ARG A 402 -0.69 10.15 31.08
C ARG A 402 -2.13 10.64 31.12
N ASP A 403 -2.45 11.70 30.38
CA ASP A 403 -3.79 12.29 30.30
C ASP A 403 -4.82 11.31 29.70
N GLN A 404 -4.38 10.42 28.80
CA GLN A 404 -5.22 9.37 28.23
C GLN A 404 -5.32 8.10 29.10
N ASN A 405 -4.64 8.06 30.26
CA ASN A 405 -4.53 6.89 31.14
C ASN A 405 -3.97 5.63 30.43
N LEU A 406 -3.05 5.82 29.48
CA LEU A 406 -2.42 4.70 28.79
C LEU A 406 -1.35 4.05 29.67
N VAL A 407 -1.21 2.73 29.55
CA VAL A 407 -0.15 1.97 30.24
C VAL A 407 1.09 1.96 29.36
N GLY A 408 2.27 2.10 29.94
CA GLY A 408 3.51 2.06 29.17
C GLY A 408 4.77 2.31 29.97
N LYS A 409 5.88 2.47 29.25
CA LYS A 409 7.21 2.71 29.80
C LYS A 409 7.86 3.90 29.09
N ALA A 410 8.36 4.86 29.87
CA ALA A 410 9.06 6.04 29.37
C ALA A 410 10.50 6.09 29.90
N GLY A 411 11.45 6.56 29.09
CA GLY A 411 12.82 6.87 29.52
C GLY A 411 13.68 5.68 29.94
N SER A 412 13.21 4.44 29.73
CA SER A 412 13.93 3.23 30.14
C SER A 412 13.61 2.03 29.26
N ALA A 413 14.60 1.15 29.08
CA ALA A 413 14.46 -0.06 28.29
C ALA A 413 13.47 -1.06 28.93
N PRO A 414 12.61 -1.72 28.15
CA PRO A 414 11.73 -2.77 28.64
C PRO A 414 12.47 -4.11 28.72
N THR A 415 11.91 -5.08 29.44
CA THR A 415 12.33 -6.47 29.29
C THR A 415 11.66 -7.11 28.06
N ALA A 416 12.23 -8.20 27.55
CA ALA A 416 11.63 -8.94 26.44
C ALA A 416 10.27 -9.54 26.84
N GLU A 417 10.11 -9.97 28.10
CA GLU A 417 8.86 -10.51 28.64
C GLU A 417 7.79 -9.42 28.75
N GLU A 418 8.14 -8.22 29.22
CA GLU A 418 7.25 -7.06 29.29
C GLU A 418 6.68 -6.74 27.89
N LEU A 419 7.54 -6.65 26.88
CA LEU A 419 7.10 -6.38 25.50
C LEU A 419 6.28 -7.51 24.91
N THR A 420 6.68 -8.76 25.13
CA THR A 420 5.93 -9.93 24.66
C THR A 420 4.50 -9.93 25.24
N LEU A 421 4.37 -9.60 26.52
CA LEU A 421 3.07 -9.48 27.18
C LEU A 421 2.26 -8.30 26.62
N ALA A 422 2.88 -7.13 26.48
CA ALA A 422 2.23 -5.94 25.94
C ALA A 422 1.65 -6.19 24.53
N LEU A 423 2.46 -6.76 23.63
CA LEU A 423 2.07 -7.08 22.25
C LEU A 423 0.93 -8.11 22.16
N LYS A 424 0.80 -9.01 23.14
CA LYS A 424 -0.28 -10.00 23.20
C LYS A 424 -1.59 -9.46 23.79
N SER A 425 -1.47 -8.59 24.79
CA SER A 425 -2.57 -8.20 25.68
C SER A 425 -3.35 -6.97 25.23
N HIS A 426 -2.73 -6.08 24.44
CA HIS A 426 -3.34 -4.83 23.99
C HIS A 426 -3.76 -4.91 22.52
N ASP A 427 -4.66 -4.03 22.10
CA ASP A 427 -5.05 -3.88 20.69
C ASP A 427 -4.01 -3.05 19.91
N LEU A 428 -3.33 -2.09 20.56
CA LEU A 428 -2.33 -1.20 19.96
C LEU A 428 -1.01 -1.18 20.76
N PHE A 429 0.12 -1.24 20.06
CA PHE A 429 1.45 -1.01 20.61
C PHE A 429 2.06 0.24 19.96
N ILE A 430 2.43 1.21 20.78
CA ILE A 430 2.96 2.50 20.34
C ILE A 430 4.43 2.59 20.71
N TYR A 431 5.31 2.72 19.72
CA TYR A 431 6.75 2.82 19.89
C TYR A 431 7.26 4.17 19.38
N LEU A 432 7.93 4.92 20.25
CA LEU A 432 8.60 6.17 19.91
C LEU A 432 10.06 6.06 20.36
N GLY A 433 10.96 5.79 19.41
CA GLY A 433 12.35 5.47 19.70
C GLY A 433 13.18 5.20 18.45
N HIS A 434 14.42 4.76 18.64
CA HIS A 434 15.34 4.44 17.54
C HIS A 434 15.01 3.14 16.81
N GLY A 435 14.94 3.20 15.48
CA GLY A 435 14.76 2.01 14.66
C GLY A 435 13.35 1.44 14.80
N SER A 436 13.25 0.11 14.86
CA SER A 436 11.97 -0.61 14.94
C SER A 436 11.69 -1.24 16.31
N GLY A 437 12.54 -0.97 17.31
CA GLY A 437 12.48 -1.65 18.61
C GLY A 437 13.02 -3.09 18.59
N SER A 438 13.63 -3.53 17.49
CA SER A 438 14.22 -4.87 17.34
C SER A 438 15.36 -5.17 18.33
N GLN A 439 15.94 -4.13 18.92
CA GLN A 439 16.91 -4.24 20.01
C GLN A 439 16.27 -4.66 21.35
N TYR A 440 14.95 -4.54 21.50
CA TYR A 440 14.22 -4.84 22.74
C TYR A 440 13.39 -6.12 22.65
N ILE A 441 13.01 -6.55 21.45
CA ILE A 441 12.36 -7.84 21.20
C ILE A 441 12.97 -8.52 19.99
N SER A 442 13.47 -9.74 20.20
CA SER A 442 14.09 -10.51 19.13
C SER A 442 13.04 -10.96 18.10
N ARG A 443 13.44 -11.11 16.84
CA ARG A 443 12.58 -11.70 15.80
C ARG A 443 12.05 -13.07 16.22
N HIS A 444 12.89 -13.88 16.86
CA HIS A 444 12.52 -15.22 17.31
C HIS A 444 11.40 -15.18 18.35
N ASP A 445 11.45 -14.26 19.31
CA ASP A 445 10.41 -14.14 20.33
C ASP A 445 9.12 -13.52 19.79
N LEU A 446 9.25 -12.57 18.85
CA LEU A 446 8.11 -12.00 18.14
C LEU A 446 7.37 -13.07 17.31
N LEU A 447 8.08 -13.97 16.64
CA LEU A 447 7.46 -15.04 15.83
C LEU A 447 6.79 -16.15 16.66
N LYS A 448 7.02 -16.21 17.98
CA LYS A 448 6.28 -17.12 18.89
C LYS A 448 4.90 -16.58 19.26
N LEU A 449 4.57 -15.34 18.90
CA LEU A 449 3.26 -14.79 19.16
C LEU A 449 2.24 -15.40 18.18
N GLU A 450 1.10 -15.83 18.70
CA GLU A 450 -0.05 -16.25 17.88
C GLU A 450 -0.97 -15.06 17.55
N LYS A 451 -0.97 -14.05 18.43
CA LYS A 451 -1.66 -12.78 18.33
C LYS A 451 -0.70 -11.66 18.68
N CYS A 452 -0.73 -10.59 17.89
CA CYS A 452 0.11 -9.41 18.06
C CYS A 452 -0.73 -8.15 17.81
N ALA A 453 -0.52 -7.12 18.61
CA ALA A 453 -1.21 -5.85 18.53
C ALA A 453 -1.02 -5.16 17.17
N ALA A 454 -1.94 -4.27 16.79
CA ALA A 454 -1.64 -3.24 15.81
C ALA A 454 -0.43 -2.44 16.30
N THR A 455 0.47 -2.01 15.41
CA THR A 455 1.78 -1.51 15.81
C THR A 455 2.05 -0.14 15.18
N PHE A 456 2.49 0.83 15.98
CA PHE A 456 2.87 2.17 15.55
C PHE A 456 4.36 2.40 15.86
N LEU A 457 5.24 2.24 14.85
CA LEU A 457 6.71 2.25 15.01
C LEU A 457 7.33 3.57 14.54
N MET A 458 7.28 4.60 15.38
CA MET A 458 7.87 5.91 15.08
C MET A 458 9.35 5.92 15.40
N GLY A 459 10.14 5.38 14.47
CA GLY A 459 11.59 5.40 14.52
C GLY A 459 12.20 5.34 13.12
N CYS A 460 13.46 5.74 12.99
CA CYS A 460 14.17 5.76 11.71
C CYS A 460 14.20 4.38 11.04
N SER A 461 13.83 4.32 9.75
CA SER A 461 13.88 3.09 8.93
C SER A 461 13.13 1.89 9.55
N SER A 462 12.16 2.13 10.43
CA SER A 462 11.42 1.07 11.14
C SER A 462 10.59 0.17 10.21
N GLY A 463 10.23 0.71 9.05
CA GLY A 463 9.43 0.10 8.00
C GLY A 463 10.23 -0.28 6.75
N SER A 464 11.55 -0.14 6.79
CA SER A 464 12.43 -0.47 5.65
C SER A 464 12.53 -1.99 5.46
N LEU A 465 12.57 -2.42 4.21
CA LEU A 465 12.77 -3.82 3.83
C LEU A 465 14.12 -3.95 3.11
N SER A 466 15.00 -4.78 3.66
CA SER A 466 16.33 -5.01 3.08
C SER A 466 16.32 -6.16 2.07
N LEU A 467 16.99 -5.93 0.94
CA LEU A 467 17.25 -6.94 -0.08
C LEU A 467 18.67 -7.45 0.08
N ASN A 468 18.80 -8.77 0.08
CA ASN A 468 20.10 -9.44 0.10
C ASN A 468 20.24 -10.20 -1.22
N GLY A 469 20.60 -9.53 -2.30
CA GLY A 469 20.65 -10.14 -3.63
C GLY A 469 19.28 -10.68 -4.06
N CYS A 470 19.21 -11.96 -4.45
CA CYS A 470 18.00 -12.63 -4.92
C CYS A 470 17.15 -13.28 -3.80
N TYR A 471 17.48 -13.04 -2.53
CA TYR A 471 16.71 -13.58 -1.40
C TYR A 471 15.48 -12.71 -1.09
N ILE A 472 14.46 -13.33 -0.49
CA ILE A 472 13.22 -12.67 -0.06
C ILE A 472 13.55 -11.48 0.87
N PRO A 473 12.93 -10.29 0.66
CA PRO A 473 13.14 -9.12 1.50
C PRO A 473 12.97 -9.43 2.98
N GLN A 474 13.78 -8.80 3.83
CA GLN A 474 13.69 -8.93 5.28
C GLN A 474 13.36 -7.59 5.92
N GLY A 475 12.57 -7.59 6.98
CA GLY A 475 12.33 -6.39 7.76
C GLY A 475 11.40 -6.64 8.93
N THR A 476 11.40 -5.70 9.87
CA THR A 476 10.58 -5.78 11.08
C THR A 476 9.09 -5.83 10.77
N PRO A 477 8.52 -5.06 9.82
CA PRO A 477 7.09 -5.15 9.49
C PRO A 477 6.64 -6.56 9.11
N LEU A 478 7.45 -7.29 8.33
CA LEU A 478 7.15 -8.68 7.95
C LEU A 478 7.09 -9.60 9.17
N SER A 479 7.95 -9.37 10.16
CA SER A 479 7.96 -10.15 11.39
C SER A 479 6.71 -9.90 12.24
N TYR A 480 6.25 -8.64 12.33
CA TYR A 480 4.99 -8.29 13.00
C TYR A 480 3.76 -8.87 12.28
N LEU A 481 3.73 -8.81 10.94
CA LEU A 481 2.67 -9.45 10.15
C LEU A 481 2.60 -10.95 10.42
N LEU A 482 3.74 -11.65 10.38
CA LEU A 482 3.81 -13.08 10.70
C LEU A 482 3.36 -13.37 12.14
N ALA A 483 3.68 -12.48 13.09
CA ALA A 483 3.37 -12.64 14.52
C ALA A 483 1.90 -12.40 14.91
N GLY A 484 1.07 -11.81 14.05
CA GLY A 484 -0.32 -11.52 14.44
C GLY A 484 -0.85 -10.16 14.02
N SER A 485 0.04 -9.22 13.73
CA SER A 485 -0.32 -7.82 13.70
C SER A 485 -1.23 -7.52 12.50
N PRO A 486 -2.41 -6.91 12.72
CA PRO A 486 -3.32 -6.57 11.62
C PRO A 486 -2.79 -5.41 10.78
N VAL A 487 -2.06 -4.48 11.40
CA VAL A 487 -1.52 -3.28 10.77
C VAL A 487 -0.29 -2.76 11.52
N ILE A 488 0.70 -2.31 10.76
CA ILE A 488 1.94 -1.71 11.25
C ILE A 488 2.15 -0.38 10.52
N VAL A 489 2.19 0.73 11.24
CA VAL A 489 2.63 2.02 10.69
C VAL A 489 4.11 2.19 10.99
N ALA A 490 4.93 2.41 9.97
CA ALA A 490 6.39 2.44 10.11
C ALA A 490 7.05 3.29 9.02
N ASN A 491 8.29 3.73 9.25
CA ASN A 491 9.03 4.65 8.37
C ASN A 491 9.94 3.90 7.40
N LEU A 492 9.84 4.19 6.10
CA LEU A 492 10.66 3.56 5.06
C LEU A 492 12.15 3.90 5.16
N TRP A 493 12.49 5.09 5.68
CA TRP A 493 13.86 5.60 5.79
C TRP A 493 14.04 6.46 7.05
N ASP A 494 15.21 7.06 7.20
CA ASP A 494 15.59 7.87 8.36
C ASP A 494 14.82 9.21 8.42
N VAL A 495 14.30 9.51 9.60
CA VAL A 495 13.48 10.70 9.88
C VAL A 495 14.11 11.52 11.01
N THR A 496 13.62 12.75 11.21
CA THR A 496 14.09 13.64 12.29
C THR A 496 13.02 13.78 13.37
N ASP A 497 13.41 13.63 14.64
CA ASP A 497 12.54 13.56 15.83
C ASP A 497 11.39 14.57 15.81
N LYS A 498 11.69 15.88 15.75
CA LYS A 498 10.66 16.94 15.86
C LYS A 498 9.57 16.89 14.79
N ASP A 499 9.87 16.36 13.62
CA ASP A 499 8.93 16.36 12.49
C ASP A 499 8.16 15.04 12.42
N ILE A 500 8.80 13.91 12.72
CA ILE A 500 8.07 12.63 12.89
C ILE A 500 7.17 12.66 14.12
N ASP A 501 7.53 13.42 15.16
CA ASP A 501 6.68 13.65 16.32
C ASP A 501 5.39 14.41 15.97
N ARG A 502 5.44 15.35 15.02
CA ARG A 502 4.24 16.06 14.51
C ARG A 502 3.30 15.12 13.78
N PHE A 503 3.86 14.27 12.92
CA PHE A 503 3.14 13.19 12.26
C PHE A 503 2.50 12.27 13.30
N GLY A 504 3.30 11.77 14.25
CA GLY A 504 2.89 10.85 15.30
C GLY A 504 1.73 11.38 16.12
N LYS A 505 1.85 12.62 16.60
CA LYS A 505 0.81 13.29 17.37
C LYS A 505 -0.47 13.47 16.56
N THR A 506 -0.36 13.88 15.30
CA THR A 506 -1.53 14.09 14.42
C THR A 506 -2.28 12.79 14.16
N MET A 507 -1.57 11.67 13.95
CA MET A 507 -2.18 10.34 13.83
C MET A 507 -2.91 9.94 15.11
N LEU A 508 -2.25 10.04 16.26
CA LEU A 508 -2.84 9.65 17.55
C LEU A 508 -4.07 10.50 17.90
N ASP A 509 -3.98 11.83 17.76
CA ASP A 509 -5.11 12.74 17.99
C ASP A 509 -6.27 12.43 17.05
N ALA A 510 -5.99 12.13 15.77
CA ALA A 510 -7.02 11.78 14.80
C ALA A 510 -7.71 10.44 15.13
N TRP A 511 -6.95 9.42 15.54
CA TRP A 511 -7.50 8.14 15.98
C TRP A 511 -8.38 8.29 17.23
N LEU A 512 -7.97 9.10 18.20
CA LEU A 512 -8.79 9.37 19.39
C LEU A 512 -10.04 10.17 19.08
N ARG A 513 -9.95 11.14 18.17
CA ARG A 513 -11.11 11.87 17.66
C ARG A 513 -12.09 10.93 16.99
N GLU A 514 -11.63 10.03 16.12
CA GLU A 514 -12.49 9.04 15.48
C GLU A 514 -13.08 8.02 16.47
N ARG A 515 -12.28 7.57 17.43
CA ARG A 515 -12.77 6.73 18.52
C ARG A 515 -13.87 7.42 19.33
N SER A 516 -13.77 8.73 19.54
CA SER A 516 -14.72 9.52 20.33
C SER A 516 -15.94 9.95 19.54
N SER A 517 -15.82 10.09 18.22
CA SER A 517 -16.88 10.57 17.32
C SER A 517 -17.99 9.56 17.07
N VAL A 518 -18.05 8.43 17.79
CA VAL A 518 -19.09 7.37 17.65
C VAL A 518 -20.48 8.02 17.75
N PRO A 519 -21.21 8.20 16.63
CA PRO A 519 -22.60 8.57 16.71
C PRO A 519 -23.40 7.34 17.11
N VAL A 520 -24.56 7.57 17.73
CA VAL A 520 -25.58 6.53 17.93
C VAL A 520 -26.14 6.16 16.55
N GLY A 521 -25.46 5.26 15.85
CA GLY A 521 -25.82 4.80 14.51
C GLY A 521 -24.99 5.47 13.39
N CYS A 522 -24.61 4.66 12.40
CA CYS A 522 -24.09 5.14 11.13
C CYS A 522 -25.28 5.44 10.21
N ASP A 523 -25.41 6.68 9.72
CA ASP A 523 -26.51 7.09 8.81
C ASP A 523 -26.65 6.16 7.59
N GLN A 524 -25.52 5.61 7.13
CA GLN A 524 -25.45 4.66 6.02
C GLN A 524 -25.84 3.23 6.43
N CYS A 525 -25.64 2.84 7.70
CA CYS A 525 -26.15 1.56 8.20
C CYS A 525 -27.66 1.62 8.49
N SER A 526 -28.20 2.79 8.87
CA SER A 526 -29.64 2.97 9.05
C SER A 526 -30.42 2.95 7.74
N SER A 527 -29.88 3.48 6.64
CA SER A 527 -30.57 3.51 5.34
C SER A 527 -30.72 2.13 4.69
N VAL A 528 -29.73 1.24 4.85
CA VAL A 528 -29.83 -0.17 4.39
C VAL A 528 -30.92 -0.94 5.15
N GLN A 529 -31.19 -0.59 6.41
CA GLN A 529 -32.26 -1.23 7.21
C GLN A 529 -33.68 -0.85 6.75
N ASP A 530 -33.86 0.34 6.20
CA ASP A 530 -35.17 0.80 5.71
C ASP A 530 -35.50 0.24 4.32
N GLU A 531 -34.50 0.05 3.44
CA GLU A 531 -34.69 -0.62 2.15
C GLU A 531 -35.04 -2.11 2.33
N ALA A 532 -34.48 -2.79 3.34
CA ALA A 532 -34.79 -4.20 3.64
C ALA A 532 -36.22 -4.40 4.21
N LYS A 533 -36.79 -3.40 4.89
CA LYS A 533 -38.16 -3.47 5.46
C LYS A 533 -39.25 -3.20 4.41
N ASN A 534 -38.97 -2.40 3.40
CA ASN A 534 -39.96 -2.00 2.38
C ASN A 534 -40.11 -3.00 1.20
N GLY A 535 -39.33 -4.09 1.18
CA GLY A 535 -39.39 -5.12 0.13
C GLY A 535 -40.45 -6.22 0.28
N ARG A 536 -41.29 -6.22 1.33
CA ARG A 536 -42.36 -7.23 1.50
C ARG A 536 -43.66 -6.85 0.75
N GLY A 537 -43.56 -6.80 -0.58
CA GLY A 537 -44.71 -6.79 -1.47
C GLY A 537 -45.45 -8.14 -1.47
N LYS A 538 -46.76 -8.10 -1.24
CA LYS A 538 -47.69 -9.24 -1.19
C LYS A 538 -47.57 -10.14 -2.44
N VAL A 539 -47.15 -11.40 -2.26
CA VAL A 539 -47.42 -12.49 -3.22
C VAL A 539 -48.04 -13.67 -2.48
N ASN A 540 -49.08 -14.21 -3.09
CA ASN A 540 -50.01 -15.20 -2.54
C ASN A 540 -49.38 -16.53 -2.13
N LYS A 541 -49.93 -17.09 -1.05
CA LYS A 541 -49.63 -18.40 -0.44
C LYS A 541 -49.69 -19.56 -1.46
N LYS A 542 -48.59 -20.31 -1.59
CA LYS A 542 -48.62 -21.78 -1.71
C LYS A 542 -47.51 -22.41 -0.87
N ARG A 543 -47.89 -23.48 -0.19
CA ARG A 543 -47.33 -24.01 1.05
C ARG A 543 -46.46 -25.23 0.71
N MET A 544 -45.15 -25.16 0.93
CA MET A 544 -44.29 -26.36 1.05
C MET A 544 -43.20 -26.13 2.10
N SER A 545 -43.09 -27.11 2.99
CA SER A 545 -42.30 -27.13 4.21
C SER A 545 -40.80 -27.26 3.96
N ARG A 546 -39.99 -26.36 4.53
CA ARG A 546 -38.58 -26.63 4.87
C ARG A 546 -38.23 -25.94 6.20
N LYS A 547 -37.38 -26.64 6.95
CA LYS A 547 -37.05 -26.47 8.38
C LYS A 547 -36.71 -25.03 8.77
N LYS A 548 -37.23 -24.60 9.93
CA LYS A 548 -36.87 -23.35 10.62
C LYS A 548 -35.39 -23.37 11.01
N LEU A 549 -34.62 -22.41 10.53
CA LEU A 549 -33.38 -21.93 11.19
C LEU A 549 -33.80 -20.85 12.21
N PRO A 550 -33.11 -20.67 13.34
CA PRO A 550 -33.50 -19.69 14.34
C PRO A 550 -33.18 -18.25 13.87
N GLU A 551 -34.21 -17.44 13.73
CA GLU A 551 -34.15 -15.98 13.64
C GLU A 551 -33.86 -15.40 15.02
N THR A 552 -32.61 -15.01 15.29
CA THR A 552 -32.13 -14.10 16.36
C THR A 552 -30.67 -13.80 16.00
N SER A 553 -30.12 -12.60 15.80
CA SER A 553 -30.49 -11.24 16.19
C SER A 553 -29.49 -10.27 15.51
N ASP A 554 -29.86 -9.64 14.39
CA ASP A 554 -29.01 -8.61 13.72
C ASP A 554 -29.19 -7.20 14.32
N ILE A 555 -29.86 -7.10 15.47
CA ILE A 555 -30.36 -5.83 16.03
C ILE A 555 -29.26 -5.02 16.75
N SER A 556 -28.04 -5.53 16.92
CA SER A 556 -26.97 -4.86 17.69
C SER A 556 -25.67 -4.54 16.93
N LEU A 557 -25.56 -4.86 15.64
CA LEU A 557 -24.27 -4.82 14.92
C LEU A 557 -23.79 -3.40 14.56
N CYS A 558 -24.69 -2.42 14.49
CA CYS A 558 -24.35 -1.07 14.00
C CYS A 558 -23.80 -0.12 15.07
N ASN A 559 -23.81 -0.50 16.36
CA ASN A 559 -23.52 0.44 17.45
C ASN A 559 -22.03 0.61 17.78
N ASN A 560 -21.12 -0.25 17.32
CA ASN A 560 -19.73 -0.26 17.81
C ASN A 560 -18.62 -0.45 16.75
N GLY A 561 -18.92 -0.40 15.45
CA GLY A 561 -17.91 -0.48 14.38
C GLY A 561 -18.47 -1.03 13.08
N CYS A 562 -18.92 -0.14 12.19
CA CYS A 562 -19.28 -0.51 10.82
C CYS A 562 -18.11 -0.23 9.86
N ASP A 563 -18.03 -1.01 8.78
CA ASP A 563 -16.93 -0.94 7.79
C ASP A 563 -16.87 0.40 7.01
N HIS A 564 -17.91 1.24 7.14
CA HIS A 564 -18.03 2.56 6.51
C HIS A 564 -17.28 3.69 7.25
N ARG A 565 -16.74 3.41 8.44
CA ARG A 565 -15.97 4.43 9.18
C ARG A 565 -14.54 4.53 8.66
N PRO A 566 -13.91 5.72 8.80
CA PRO A 566 -12.47 5.85 8.66
C PRO A 566 -11.73 4.81 9.51
N LYS A 567 -10.75 4.19 8.88
CA LYS A 567 -9.85 3.20 9.47
C LYS A 567 -8.54 3.90 9.85
N LEU A 568 -7.59 3.18 10.45
CA LEU A 568 -6.34 3.82 10.92
C LEU A 568 -5.58 4.55 9.81
N GLY A 569 -5.53 3.96 8.61
CA GLY A 569 -4.83 4.52 7.46
C GLY A 569 -5.49 5.76 6.84
N SER A 570 -6.77 6.04 7.13
CA SER A 570 -7.49 7.18 6.53
C SER A 570 -6.90 8.53 6.97
N PHE A 571 -6.16 8.58 8.07
CA PHE A 571 -5.59 9.80 8.63
C PHE A 571 -4.16 10.08 8.18
N MET A 572 -3.55 9.17 7.40
CA MET A 572 -2.18 9.30 6.93
C MET A 572 -1.99 10.63 6.21
N GLY A 573 -2.78 10.93 5.19
CA GLY A 573 -2.66 12.17 4.40
C GLY A 573 -2.60 13.45 5.26
N GLN A 574 -3.51 13.59 6.23
CA GLN A 574 -3.50 14.73 7.16
C GLN A 574 -2.21 14.78 8.00
N ALA A 575 -1.73 13.64 8.49
CA ALA A 575 -0.52 13.58 9.30
C ALA A 575 0.75 13.88 8.48
N ARG A 576 0.79 13.53 7.19
CA ARG A 576 1.88 13.88 6.27
C ARG A 576 2.01 15.40 6.13
N GLU A 577 0.89 16.07 5.93
CA GLU A 577 0.83 17.54 5.79
C GLU A 577 1.13 18.29 7.10
N ALA A 578 1.05 17.63 8.25
CA ALA A 578 1.45 18.23 9.53
C ALA A 578 2.98 18.36 9.70
N CYS A 579 3.75 17.64 8.88
CA CYS A 579 5.21 17.73 8.84
C CYS A 579 5.65 19.05 8.20
N LYS A 580 6.77 19.61 8.66
CA LYS A 580 7.44 20.73 7.99
C LYS A 580 8.06 20.31 6.66
N LEU A 581 8.54 19.06 6.57
CA LEU A 581 9.04 18.45 5.35
C LEU A 581 8.04 17.36 4.91
N PRO A 582 6.94 17.73 4.23
CA PRO A 582 5.81 16.85 3.94
C PRO A 582 6.16 15.67 3.02
N PHE A 583 7.30 15.70 2.33
CA PHE A 583 7.79 14.60 1.51
C PHE A 583 8.97 13.90 2.18
N LEU A 584 10.04 14.61 2.53
CA LEU A 584 11.25 14.00 3.09
C LEU A 584 11.00 13.28 4.41
N ILE A 585 10.08 13.81 5.24
CA ILE A 585 9.62 13.18 6.48
C ILE A 585 8.20 12.64 6.32
N GLY A 586 7.27 13.47 5.84
CA GLY A 586 5.87 13.08 5.71
C GLY A 586 5.62 11.91 4.76
N ALA A 587 6.50 11.65 3.77
CA ALA A 587 6.34 10.48 2.90
C ALA A 587 6.97 9.19 3.45
N ALA A 588 7.75 9.25 4.54
CA ALA A 588 8.39 8.07 5.11
C ALA A 588 7.40 7.08 5.75
N PRO A 589 6.36 7.52 6.50
CA PRO A 589 5.39 6.63 7.11
C PRO A 589 4.50 5.92 6.08
N VAL A 590 4.44 4.59 6.20
CA VAL A 590 3.56 3.70 5.43
C VAL A 590 2.84 2.72 6.34
N CYS A 591 1.71 2.17 5.89
CA CYS A 591 0.96 1.15 6.60
C CYS A 591 1.20 -0.22 5.96
N TYR A 592 1.79 -1.17 6.68
CA TYR A 592 1.80 -2.58 6.30
C TYR A 592 0.62 -3.30 6.95
N GLY A 593 -0.04 -4.23 6.25
CA GLY A 593 -1.15 -4.99 6.81
C GLY A 593 -2.45 -4.83 6.03
N VAL A 594 -3.56 -5.06 6.72
CA VAL A 594 -4.91 -4.94 6.18
C VAL A 594 -5.61 -3.71 6.76
N PRO A 595 -6.62 -3.16 6.06
CA PRO A 595 -7.45 -2.11 6.60
C PRO A 595 -7.96 -2.48 8.00
N THR A 596 -7.78 -1.59 8.97
CA THR A 596 -8.08 -1.86 10.38
C THR A 596 -8.94 -0.73 10.94
N GLY A 597 -10.16 -1.06 11.34
CA GLY A 597 -11.13 -0.09 11.84
C GLY A 597 -10.91 0.28 13.31
N ILE A 598 -11.53 1.40 13.70
CA ILE A 598 -11.47 1.95 15.05
C ILE A 598 -12.79 1.69 15.76
N ARG A 599 -12.72 1.17 16.98
CA ARG A 599 -13.86 0.94 17.86
C ARG A 599 -13.59 1.42 19.28
N ARG A 600 -14.65 1.49 20.08
CA ARG A 600 -14.56 1.65 21.54
C ARG A 600 -14.83 0.32 22.22
N LYS A 601 -13.88 -0.19 23.00
CA LYS A 601 -14.11 -1.32 23.90
C LYS A 601 -15.00 -0.87 25.06
N PRO A 602 -15.99 -1.69 25.47
CA PRO A 602 -16.72 -1.45 26.72
C PRO A 602 -15.71 -1.44 27.87
N SER A 603 -15.82 -0.46 28.76
CA SER A 603 -15.13 -0.50 30.06
C SER A 603 -15.59 -1.75 30.80
N LEU A 604 -14.65 -2.62 31.18
CA LEU A 604 -14.89 -3.80 32.02
C LEU A 604 -15.39 -3.39 33.41
#